data_AF-A0A9R1HGZ2-F1
#
_entry.id   AF-A0A9R1HGZ2-F1
#
_cell.length_a   1.000
_cell.length_b   1.000
_cell.length_c   1.000
_cell.angle_alpha   90.00
_cell.angle_beta   90.00
_cell.angle_gamma   90.00
#
_symmetry.space_group_name_H-M   'P 1'
#
loop_
_entity.id
_entity.type
_entity.pdbx_description
1 polymer ?
#
loop_
_entity_poly.entity_id
_entity_poly.type
_entity_poly.pdbx_seq_one_letter_code
_entity_poly.pdbx_strand_id
1 'polypeptide(L)'
;PYGISCKENVIKECEEEAGIPRSMSTNATSVGAVSYMDINGFRYKRDVLFCYDLRLPLDFVPNNEDGEVDSFRLIPVPHAANIIRRTDFFKSNCNLVIIDFLFRHG
;
A
#
# COMPACT_ATOMS: atom_id res chain seq x y z
N PRO A 1 0.65 13.69 -4.87
CA PRO A 1 1.17 15.06 -5.09
C PRO A 1 0.67 15.63 -6.41
N TYR A 2 0.28 16.92 -6.42
CA TYR A 2 -0.12 17.58 -7.65
C TYR A 2 1.07 17.66 -8.62
N GLY A 3 0.85 17.38 -9.90
CA GLY A 3 1.87 17.53 -10.94
C GLY A 3 2.75 16.31 -11.22
N ILE A 4 2.52 15.16 -10.58
CA ILE A 4 3.23 13.90 -10.89
C ILE A 4 2.26 12.76 -11.22
N SER A 5 2.71 11.81 -12.03
CA SER A 5 1.93 10.62 -12.39
C SER A 5 1.79 9.67 -11.19
N CYS A 6 0.79 8.79 -11.21
CA CYS A 6 0.63 7.78 -10.15
C CYS A 6 1.86 6.88 -10.01
N LYS A 7 2.46 6.45 -11.12
CA LYS A 7 3.66 5.61 -11.10
C LYS A 7 4.89 6.36 -10.57
N GLU A 8 5.05 7.63 -10.95
CA GLU A 8 6.14 8.46 -10.40
C GLU A 8 5.96 8.68 -8.91
N ASN A 9 4.72 8.88 -8.44
CA ASN A 9 4.44 8.98 -7.02
C ASN A 9 4.81 7.69 -6.27
N VAL A 10 4.41 6.53 -6.78
CA VAL A 10 4.79 5.24 -6.17
C VAL A 10 6.30 5.08 -6.08
N ILE A 11 7.04 5.48 -7.11
CA ILE A 11 8.51 5.43 -7.11
C ILE A 11 9.10 6.33 -6.04
N LYS A 12 8.59 7.56 -5.90
CA LYS A 12 8.99 8.52 -4.87
C LYS A 12 8.70 7.98 -3.46
N GLU A 13 7.45 7.63 -3.16
CA GLU A 13 7.06 7.19 -1.80
C GLU A 13 7.73 5.85 -1.43
N CYS A 14 8.02 4.99 -2.40
CA CYS A 14 8.82 3.77 -2.16
C CYS A 14 10.20 4.08 -1.58
N GLU A 15 10.85 5.14 -2.06
CA GLU A 15 12.17 5.57 -1.56
C GLU A 15 12.04 6.30 -0.22
N GLU A 16 11.12 7.27 -0.12
CA GLU A 16 10.95 8.10 1.08
C GLU A 16 10.42 7.31 2.30
N GLU A 17 9.35 6.53 2.13
CA GLU A 17 8.71 5.84 3.26
C GLU A 17 9.39 4.51 3.62
N ALA A 18 10.01 3.83 2.63
CA ALA A 18 10.46 2.44 2.78
C ALA A 18 11.87 2.13 2.27
N GLY A 19 12.62 3.13 1.78
CA GLY A 19 14.01 2.95 1.33
C GLY A 19 14.14 2.01 0.12
N ILE A 20 13.07 1.84 -0.65
CA ILE A 20 13.05 1.00 -1.85
C ILE A 20 13.60 1.85 -3.02
N PRO A 21 14.81 1.55 -3.52
CA PRO A 21 15.45 2.40 -4.52
C PRO A 21 14.70 2.37 -5.86
N ARG A 22 14.87 3.43 -6.65
CA ARG A 22 14.26 3.57 -7.99
C ARG A 22 14.53 2.39 -8.93
N SER A 23 15.71 1.78 -8.83
CA SER A 23 16.09 0.58 -9.61
C SER A 23 15.17 -0.62 -9.34
N MET A 24 14.50 -0.64 -8.19
CA MET A 24 13.54 -1.67 -7.79
C MET A 24 12.10 -1.19 -7.97
N SER A 25 11.75 0.00 -7.49
CA SER A 25 10.37 0.52 -7.50
C SER A 25 9.83 0.81 -8.91
N THR A 26 10.70 1.00 -9.90
CA THR A 26 10.29 1.08 -11.32
C THR A 26 9.61 -0.18 -11.86
N ASN A 27 9.85 -1.34 -11.23
CA ASN A 27 9.19 -2.61 -11.55
C ASN A 27 7.78 -2.73 -10.95
N ALA A 28 7.32 -1.74 -10.17
CA ALA A 28 5.96 -1.71 -9.67
C ALA A 28 4.96 -1.74 -10.83
N THR A 29 4.04 -2.69 -10.76
CA THR A 29 3.04 -2.97 -11.80
C THR A 29 1.69 -2.48 -11.32
N SER A 30 1.03 -1.67 -12.13
CA SER A 30 -0.35 -1.24 -11.85
C SER A 30 -1.28 -2.44 -11.97
N VAL A 31 -2.09 -2.70 -10.94
CA VAL A 31 -2.95 -3.89 -10.85
C VAL A 31 -4.44 -3.55 -10.76
N GLY A 32 -4.78 -2.27 -10.76
CA GLY A 32 -6.16 -1.81 -10.75
C GLY A 32 -6.35 -0.59 -9.85
N ALA A 33 -7.61 -0.34 -9.50
CA ALA A 33 -7.95 0.69 -8.54
C ALA A 33 -9.14 0.27 -7.69
N VAL A 34 -9.13 0.67 -6.43
CA VAL A 34 -10.26 0.51 -5.51
C VAL A 34 -10.86 1.88 -5.24
N SER A 35 -12.14 2.04 -5.51
CA SER A 35 -12.87 3.27 -5.19
C SER A 35 -13.83 3.02 -4.04
N TYR A 36 -13.94 4.00 -3.14
CA TYR A 36 -14.88 3.92 -2.03
C TYR A 36 -15.40 5.30 -1.66
N MET A 37 -16.50 5.28 -0.91
CA MET A 37 -17.13 6.45 -0.35
C MET A 37 -17.29 6.24 1.14
N ASP A 38 -16.95 7.25 1.92
CA ASP A 38 -17.07 7.24 3.37
C ASP A 38 -17.74 8.53 3.85
N ILE A 39 -18.61 8.39 4.84
CA ILE A 39 -19.33 9.50 5.47
C ILE A 39 -19.07 9.40 6.98
N ASN A 40 -18.32 10.36 7.50
CA ASN A 40 -18.03 10.45 8.93
C ASN A 40 -18.55 11.79 9.48
N GLY A 41 -19.76 11.76 10.03
CA GLY A 41 -20.48 12.95 10.46
C GLY A 41 -20.71 13.90 9.28
N PHE A 42 -20.10 15.08 9.33
CA PHE A 42 -20.17 16.08 8.26
C PHE A 42 -19.05 15.95 7.22
N ARG A 43 -18.14 14.99 7.37
CA ARG A 43 -17.06 14.75 6.42
C ARG A 43 -17.52 13.74 5.38
N TYR A 44 -17.43 14.15 4.13
CA TYR A 44 -17.71 13.31 2.98
C TYR A 44 -16.42 13.05 2.22
N LYS A 45 -16.10 11.79 1.98
CA LYS A 45 -14.87 11.37 1.34
C LYS A 45 -15.17 10.43 0.17
N ARG A 46 -14.59 10.73 -1.00
CA ARG A 46 -14.63 9.88 -2.20
C ARG A 46 -13.21 9.70 -2.69
N ASP A 47 -12.68 8.52 -2.48
CA ASP A 47 -11.29 8.21 -2.83
C ASP A 47 -11.24 7.14 -3.91
N VAL A 48 -10.18 7.23 -4.71
CA VAL A 48 -9.72 6.17 -5.61
C VAL A 48 -8.29 5.84 -5.22
N LEU A 49 -8.05 4.60 -4.86
CA LEU A 49 -6.74 4.05 -4.51
C LEU A 49 -6.20 3.32 -5.74
N PHE A 50 -5.20 3.89 -6.41
CA PHE A 50 -4.50 3.21 -7.50
C PHE A 50 -3.53 2.18 -6.92
N CYS A 51 -3.77 0.91 -7.20
CA CYS A 51 -3.06 -0.20 -6.57
C CYS A 51 -1.90 -0.67 -7.43
N TYR A 52 -0.77 -0.95 -6.78
CA TYR A 52 0.45 -1.44 -7.41
C TYR A 52 0.97 -2.65 -6.66
N ASP A 53 1.43 -3.66 -7.41
CA ASP A 53 2.18 -4.77 -6.86
C ASP A 53 3.66 -4.60 -7.18
N LEU A 54 4.51 -4.86 -6.19
CA LEU A 54 5.97 -4.85 -6.33
C LEU A 54 6.54 -6.09 -5.65
N ARG A 55 7.29 -6.90 -6.41
CA ARG A 55 8.03 -8.03 -5.87
C ARG A 55 9.42 -7.57 -5.43
N LEU A 56 9.74 -7.80 -4.16
CA LEU A 56 11.02 -7.45 -3.57
C LEU A 56 11.97 -8.67 -3.51
N PRO A 57 13.30 -8.46 -3.51
CA PRO A 57 14.27 -9.49 -3.15
C PRO A 57 14.02 -10.05 -1.75
N LEU A 58 14.41 -11.32 -1.52
CA LEU A 58 14.19 -11.99 -0.22
C LEU A 58 15.02 -11.39 0.92
N ASP A 59 16.14 -10.77 0.57
CA ASP A 59 17.11 -10.14 1.47
C ASP A 59 16.89 -8.63 1.63
N PHE A 60 15.89 -8.05 0.94
CA PHE A 60 15.57 -6.65 1.08
C PHE A 60 14.94 -6.37 2.45
N VAL A 61 15.49 -5.37 3.16
CA VAL A 61 14.97 -4.87 4.43
C VAL A 61 14.56 -3.41 4.22
N PRO A 62 13.27 -3.06 4.36
CA PRO A 62 12.82 -1.68 4.23
C PRO A 62 13.38 -0.80 5.35
N ASN A 63 13.68 0.45 5.00
CA ASN A 63 14.15 1.47 5.94
C ASN A 63 13.27 2.72 5.80
N ASN A 64 12.91 3.34 6.92
CA ASN A 64 12.21 4.63 6.88
C ASN A 64 13.24 5.75 6.63
N GLU A 65 13.10 6.50 5.55
CA GLU A 65 14.05 7.57 5.18
C GLU A 65 13.56 8.97 5.59
N ASP A 66 12.25 9.21 5.62
CA ASP A 66 11.66 10.54 5.83
C ASP A 66 11.02 10.77 7.22
N GLY A 67 10.83 9.70 8.00
CA GLY A 67 10.24 9.76 9.33
C GLY A 67 8.74 9.43 9.37
N GLU A 68 8.09 9.11 8.25
CA GLU A 68 6.64 8.84 8.21
C GLU A 68 6.25 7.46 8.77
N VAL A 69 7.16 6.46 8.68
CA VAL A 69 6.90 5.07 9.11
C VAL A 69 7.62 4.68 10.39
N ASP A 70 6.87 4.34 11.45
CA ASP A 70 7.48 3.92 12.73
C ASP A 70 8.32 2.62 12.60
N SER A 71 7.76 1.58 11.97
CA SER A 71 8.46 0.30 11.80
C SER A 71 7.83 -0.58 10.72
N PHE A 72 8.62 -1.54 10.22
CA PHE A 72 8.18 -2.55 9.25
C PHE A 72 8.11 -3.95 9.85
N ARG A 73 7.16 -4.75 9.37
CA ARG A 73 7.06 -6.17 9.72
C ARG A 73 6.71 -7.01 8.50
N LEU A 74 7.55 -7.98 8.19
CA LEU A 74 7.24 -9.02 7.22
C LEU A 74 6.32 -10.07 7.86
N ILE A 75 5.16 -10.34 7.23
CA ILE A 75 4.20 -11.35 7.69
C ILE A 75 3.76 -12.26 6.53
N PRO A 76 3.43 -13.54 6.81
CA PRO A 76 2.80 -14.41 5.82
C PRO A 76 1.43 -13.86 5.35
N VAL A 77 1.10 -14.05 4.07
CA VAL A 77 -0.19 -13.63 3.49
C VAL A 77 -1.41 -14.17 4.28
N PRO A 78 -1.43 -15.44 4.73
CA PRO A 78 -2.55 -15.94 5.56
C PRO A 78 -2.70 -15.22 6.91
N HIS A 79 -1.62 -14.65 7.46
CA HIS A 79 -1.70 -13.85 8.68
C HIS A 79 -2.35 -12.50 8.40
N ALA A 80 -1.98 -11.82 7.31
CA ALA A 80 -2.62 -10.58 6.88
C ALA A 80 -4.14 -10.78 6.68
N ALA A 81 -4.53 -11.86 5.99
CA ALA A 81 -5.94 -12.22 5.79
C ALA A 81 -6.69 -12.45 7.11
N ASN A 82 -6.05 -13.10 8.10
CA ASN A 82 -6.67 -13.30 9.41
C ASN A 82 -6.79 -12.01 10.22
N ILE A 83 -5.83 -11.09 10.13
CA ILE A 83 -5.87 -9.79 10.81
C ILE A 83 -7.07 -8.99 10.31
N ILE A 84 -7.21 -8.81 8.98
CA ILE A 84 -8.31 -8.02 8.40
C ILE A 84 -9.69 -8.65 8.63
N ARG A 85 -9.75 -9.98 8.82
CA ARG A 85 -11.00 -10.71 9.06
C ARG A 85 -11.49 -10.62 10.50
N ARG A 86 -10.58 -10.45 11.46
CA ARG A 86 -10.87 -10.63 12.89
C ARG A 86 -10.66 -9.37 13.73
N THR A 87 -10.05 -8.33 13.16
CA THR A 87 -9.63 -7.14 13.90
C THR A 87 -9.75 -5.88 13.04
N ASP A 88 -9.73 -4.73 13.68
CA ASP A 88 -9.64 -3.40 13.04
C ASP A 88 -8.20 -2.83 13.11
N PHE A 89 -7.18 -3.69 13.07
CA PHE A 89 -5.79 -3.29 13.27
C PHE A 89 -5.26 -2.36 12.17
N PHE A 90 -5.60 -2.63 10.90
CA PHE A 90 -5.20 -1.78 9.78
C PHE A 90 -6.17 -0.61 9.61
N LYS A 91 -5.64 0.49 9.08
CA LYS A 91 -6.46 1.61 8.59
C LYS A 91 -7.53 1.08 7.64
N SER A 92 -8.77 1.56 7.79
CA SER A 92 -9.94 0.99 7.13
C SER A 92 -9.82 0.87 5.61
N ASN A 93 -9.17 1.84 4.95
CA ASN A 93 -8.99 1.80 3.50
C ASN A 93 -7.83 0.87 3.06
N CYS A 94 -6.85 0.58 3.93
CA CYS A 94 -5.85 -0.46 3.69
C CYS A 94 -6.49 -1.85 3.66
N ASN A 95 -7.52 -2.12 4.46
CA ASN A 95 -8.27 -3.38 4.38
C ASN A 95 -8.81 -3.64 2.97
N LEU A 96 -9.30 -2.60 2.28
CA LEU A 96 -9.80 -2.74 0.92
C LEU A 96 -8.70 -3.15 -0.07
N VAL A 97 -7.51 -2.55 0.05
CA VAL A 97 -6.34 -2.89 -0.78
C VAL A 97 -5.84 -4.31 -0.49
N ILE A 98 -5.84 -4.73 0.78
CA ILE A 98 -5.45 -6.10 1.16
C ILE A 98 -6.48 -7.12 0.62
N ILE A 99 -7.78 -6.82 0.69
CA ILE A 99 -8.83 -7.68 0.13
C ILE A 99 -8.67 -7.81 -1.39
N ASP A 100 -8.44 -6.70 -2.10
CA ASP A 100 -8.15 -6.70 -3.54
C ASP A 100 -6.93 -7.55 -3.87
N PHE A 101 -5.83 -7.40 -3.10
CA PHE A 101 -4.63 -8.23 -3.25
C PHE A 101 -4.94 -9.72 -3.07
N LEU A 102 -5.63 -10.11 -1.99
CA LEU A 102 -6.01 -11.50 -1.75
C LEU A 102 -6.86 -12.05 -2.89
N PHE A 103 -7.86 -11.29 -3.36
CA PHE A 103 -8.72 -11.73 -4.45
C PHE A 103 -7.95 -11.94 -5.77
N ARG A 104 -6.98 -11.08 -6.08
CA ARG A 104 -6.15 -11.21 -7.29
C ARG A 104 -5.13 -12.36 -7.21
N HIS A 105 -4.74 -12.79 -6.00
CA HIS A 105 -3.67 -13.77 -5.78
C HIS A 105 -4.13 -15.14 -5.25
N GLY A 106 -5.41 -15.33 -4.94
CA GLY A 106 -6.03 -16.61 -4.56
C GLY A 106 -5.96 -16.93 -3.07
#